data_AF-A0AAW0Q6L7-F1
#
_entry.id   AF-A0AAW0Q6L7-F1
#
_cell.length_a   1.000
_cell.length_b   1.000
_cell.length_c   1.000
_cell.angle_alpha   90.00
_cell.angle_beta   90.00
_cell.angle_gamma   90.00
#
_symmetry.space_group_name_H-M   'P 1'
#
loop_
_entity.id
_entity.type
_entity.pdbx_description
1 polymer ?
#
loop_
_entity_poly.entity_id
_entity_poly.type
_entity_poly.pdbx_seq_one_letter_code
_entity_poly.pdbx_strand_id
1 'polypeptide(L)'
;MSSFGSPGGAVYTAKPIPPQRGSFPLDHDGECKEVMSNYLNCIKKSKGMNDPACRELAKGYLSCRMDHNLMAKDEFKNLGFAEPKSKTPITAKEPEKGVKGELQW
;
A
#
# COMPACT_ATOMS: atom_id res chain seq x y z
N MET A 1 -18.20 6.02 52.53
CA MET A 1 -17.66 4.65 52.43
C MET A 1 -18.53 3.95 51.40
N SER A 2 -18.12 3.59 50.18
CA SER A 2 -16.82 3.15 49.70
C SER A 2 -16.66 3.40 48.18
N SER A 3 -15.48 3.90 47.83
CA SER A 3 -14.73 3.85 46.56
C SER A 3 -15.44 3.43 45.26
N PHE A 4 -15.87 4.42 44.46
CA PHE A 4 -16.02 4.31 43.01
C PHE A 4 -14.74 4.85 42.36
N GLY A 5 -13.67 4.04 42.39
CA GLY A 5 -12.40 4.30 41.73
C GLY A 5 -12.30 3.50 40.43
N SER A 6 -12.59 4.13 39.30
CA SER A 6 -12.05 3.75 37.98
C SER A 6 -10.55 4.10 37.98
N PRO A 7 -9.59 3.41 37.34
CA PRO A 7 -9.64 3.03 35.91
C PRO A 7 -8.84 1.75 35.52
N GLY A 8 -9.05 1.22 34.31
CA GLY A 8 -8.13 0.20 33.79
C GLY A 8 -8.73 -0.65 32.69
N GLY A 9 -8.96 -0.03 31.52
CA GLY A 9 -9.22 -0.79 30.30
C GLY A 9 -8.11 -1.80 30.10
N ALA A 10 -8.48 -3.08 30.10
CA ALA A 10 -7.62 -4.15 29.62
C ALA A 10 -7.35 -3.90 28.14
N VAL A 11 -6.32 -3.08 27.85
CA VAL A 11 -5.71 -3.03 26.55
C VAL A 11 -5.18 -4.44 26.33
N TYR A 12 -5.81 -5.17 25.42
CA TYR A 12 -5.37 -6.50 24.98
C TYR A 12 -3.90 -6.40 24.52
N THR A 13 -2.96 -6.67 25.43
CA THR A 13 -1.51 -6.78 25.14
C THR A 13 -1.16 -8.11 24.50
N ALA A 14 -2.17 -8.90 24.09
CA ALA A 14 -1.95 -10.06 23.26
C ALA A 14 -1.63 -9.58 21.85
N LYS A 15 -0.45 -9.95 21.33
CA LYS A 15 -0.19 -9.85 19.90
C LYS A 15 -1.38 -10.51 19.19
N PRO A 16 -2.16 -9.77 18.38
CA PRO A 16 -3.33 -10.33 17.76
C PRO A 16 -2.90 -11.55 16.95
N ILE A 17 -3.49 -12.70 17.26
CA ILE A 17 -3.22 -13.93 16.52
C ILE A 17 -3.91 -13.74 15.16
N PRO A 18 -3.19 -13.82 14.02
CA PRO A 18 -3.83 -13.87 12.71
C PRO A 18 -4.80 -15.07 12.73
N PRO A 19 -6.09 -14.96 12.35
CA PRO A 19 -6.72 -13.96 11.47
C PRO A 19 -7.63 -12.93 12.17
N GLN A 20 -7.52 -12.71 13.49
CA GLN A 20 -8.44 -11.80 14.20
C GLN A 20 -8.38 -10.32 13.74
N ARG A 21 -7.32 -9.92 13.03
CA ARG A 21 -7.17 -8.59 12.41
C ARG A 21 -7.32 -8.61 10.89
N GLY A 22 -7.76 -9.73 10.32
CA GLY A 22 -7.79 -9.96 8.89
C GLY A 22 -6.38 -9.97 8.31
N SER A 23 -5.81 -11.16 8.12
CA SER A 23 -4.87 -11.32 7.01
C SER A 23 -5.74 -11.22 5.76
N PHE A 24 -6.06 -10.00 5.34
CA PHE A 24 -6.63 -9.78 4.03
C PHE A 24 -5.73 -10.57 3.07
N PRO A 25 -6.27 -11.36 2.13
CA PRO A 25 -5.49 -12.13 1.16
C PRO A 25 -4.80 -11.18 0.17
N LEU A 26 -4.00 -10.25 0.69
CA LEU A 26 -3.28 -9.18 0.01
C LEU A 26 -2.05 -9.73 -0.73
N ASP A 27 -1.71 -10.99 -0.45
CA ASP A 27 -0.64 -11.77 -1.03
C ASP A 27 -1.15 -13.20 -1.24
N HIS A 28 -1.84 -13.40 -2.35
CA HIS A 28 -2.27 -14.70 -2.83
C HIS A 28 -1.01 -15.45 -3.32
N ASP A 29 -0.31 -16.17 -2.43
CA ASP A 29 0.88 -16.99 -2.77
C ASP A 29 2.22 -16.23 -2.96
N GLY A 30 2.25 -14.90 -2.80
CA GLY A 30 3.51 -14.13 -2.77
C GLY A 30 4.14 -13.90 -4.14
N GLU A 31 3.34 -13.78 -5.19
CA GLU A 31 3.73 -13.57 -6.59
C GLU A 31 4.76 -12.43 -6.77
N CYS A 32 4.63 -11.34 -6.02
CA CYS A 32 5.50 -10.15 -6.13
C CYS A 32 6.65 -10.11 -5.10
N LYS A 33 6.89 -11.20 -4.36
CA LYS A 33 7.86 -11.26 -3.26
C LYS A 33 9.31 -11.05 -3.69
N GLU A 34 9.67 -11.50 -4.89
CA GLU A 34 11.02 -11.35 -5.43
C GLU A 34 11.37 -9.87 -5.66
N VAL A 35 10.47 -9.13 -6.31
CA VAL A 35 10.64 -7.69 -6.58
C VAL A 35 10.61 -6.90 -5.27
N MET A 36 9.73 -7.27 -4.33
CA MET A 36 9.70 -6.69 -2.99
C MET A 36 11.04 -6.86 -2.26
N SER A 37 11.60 -8.07 -2.29
CA SER A 37 12.86 -8.38 -1.61
C SER A 37 14.01 -7.55 -2.18
N ASN A 38 14.05 -7.37 -3.50
CA ASN A 38 15.02 -6.51 -4.17
C ASN A 38 14.88 -5.04 -3.75
N TYR A 39 13.65 -4.51 -3.69
CA TYR A 39 13.38 -3.16 -3.20
C TYR A 39 13.85 -2.98 -1.75
N LEU A 40 13.46 -3.89 -0.85
CA LEU A 40 13.87 -3.83 0.56
C LEU A 40 15.39 -3.94 0.72
N ASN A 41 16.05 -4.76 -0.09
CA ASN A 41 17.51 -4.87 -0.11
C ASN A 41 18.16 -3.58 -0.62
N CYS A 42 17.55 -2.90 -1.59
CA CYS A 42 18.01 -1.60 -2.07
C CYS A 42 17.95 -0.54 -0.97
N ILE A 43 16.81 -0.40 -0.30
CA ILE A 43 16.61 0.54 0.81
C ILE A 43 17.57 0.26 1.97
N LYS A 44 17.83 -1.01 2.28
CA LYS A 44 18.81 -1.39 3.30
C LYS A 44 20.23 -0.96 2.92
N LYS A 45 20.62 -1.12 1.65
CA LYS A 45 21.94 -0.71 1.14
C LYS A 45 22.11 0.81 1.14
N SER A 46 21.07 1.55 0.80
CA SER A 46 21.06 3.02 0.79
C SER A 46 20.83 3.64 2.19
N LYS A 47 20.95 2.85 3.26
CA LYS A 47 20.76 3.30 4.66
C LYS A 47 19.40 3.96 4.91
N GLY A 48 18.36 3.48 4.25
CA GLY A 48 17.00 4.02 4.36
C GLY A 48 16.71 5.19 3.41
N MET A 49 17.67 5.60 2.57
CA MET A 49 17.46 6.65 1.57
C MET A 49 16.74 6.09 0.34
N ASN A 50 15.76 6.82 -0.17
CA ASN A 50 15.05 6.42 -1.38
C ASN A 50 15.80 6.93 -2.62
N ASP A 51 16.90 6.25 -2.95
CA ASP A 51 17.69 6.51 -4.15
C ASP A 51 16.86 6.25 -5.42
N PRO A 52 17.18 6.92 -6.56
CA PRO A 52 16.47 6.71 -7.81
C PRO A 52 16.46 5.23 -8.26
N ALA A 53 17.54 4.49 -7.99
CA ALA A 53 17.61 3.05 -8.24
C ALA A 53 16.59 2.24 -7.43
N CYS A 54 16.36 2.61 -6.16
CA CYS A 54 15.35 1.96 -5.32
C CYS A 54 13.93 2.36 -5.72
N ARG A 55 13.77 3.58 -6.25
CA ARG A 55 12.49 4.07 -6.78
C ARG A 55 12.05 3.27 -8.00
N GLU A 56 12.96 2.91 -8.90
CA GLU A 56 12.62 2.02 -10.03
C GLU A 56 12.16 0.63 -9.55
N LEU A 57 12.81 0.07 -8.52
CA LEU A 57 12.40 -1.20 -7.91
C LEU A 57 11.03 -1.10 -7.23
N ALA A 58 10.74 0.03 -6.57
CA ALA A 58 9.44 0.29 -5.97
C ALA A 58 8.33 0.39 -7.02
N LYS A 59 8.62 1.01 -8.17
CA LYS A 59 7.69 1.10 -9.31
C LYS A 59 7.36 -0.28 -9.86
N GLY A 60 8.37 -1.14 -10.05
CA GLY A 60 8.18 -2.53 -10.49
C GLY A 60 7.42 -3.39 -9.48
N TYR A 61 7.62 -3.14 -8.18
CA TYR A 61 6.86 -3.84 -7.14
C TYR A 61 5.37 -3.48 -7.22
N LEU A 62 5.05 -2.20 -7.37
CA LEU A 62 3.66 -1.74 -7.49
C LEU A 62 3.00 -2.17 -8.80
N SER A 63 3.75 -2.21 -9.91
CA SER A 63 3.23 -2.73 -11.18
C SER A 63 2.84 -4.20 -11.04
N CYS A 64 3.70 -5.02 -10.44
CA CYS A 64 3.39 -6.42 -10.18
C CYS A 64 2.09 -6.58 -9.37
N ARG A 65 1.87 -5.76 -8.33
CA ARG A 65 0.62 -5.84 -7.57
C ARG A 65 -0.61 -5.46 -8.39
N MET A 66 -0.49 -4.50 -9.29
CA MET A 66 -1.58 -4.09 -10.18
C MET A 66 -1.88 -5.15 -11.26
N ASP A 67 -0.84 -5.81 -11.78
CA ASP A 67 -0.96 -6.83 -12.83
C ASP A 67 -1.61 -8.12 -12.29
N HIS A 68 -1.27 -8.50 -11.06
CA HIS A 68 -1.81 -9.67 -10.38
C HIS A 68 -3.12 -9.38 -9.63
N ASN A 69 -3.73 -8.21 -9.84
CA ASN A 69 -4.97 -7.78 -9.17
C ASN A 69 -4.88 -7.82 -7.63
N LEU A 70 -3.67 -7.72 -7.07
CA LEU A 70 -3.41 -7.58 -5.62
C LEU A 70 -3.61 -6.15 -5.13
N MET A 71 -3.75 -5.19 -6.06
CA MET A 71 -4.03 -3.79 -5.82
C MET A 71 -4.86 -3.22 -6.98
N ALA A 72 -5.71 -2.22 -6.70
CA ALA A 72 -6.39 -1.47 -7.75
C ALA A 72 -5.37 -0.79 -8.69
N LYS A 73 -5.68 -0.77 -9.99
CA LYS A 73 -4.85 -0.07 -10.98
C LYS A 73 -4.98 1.43 -10.75
N ASP A 74 -3.85 2.09 -10.50
CA ASP A 74 -3.76 3.53 -10.31
C ASP A 74 -2.57 4.08 -11.11
N GLU A 75 -2.60 5.38 -11.39
CA GLU A 75 -1.51 6.05 -12.08
C GLU A 75 -0.30 6.21 -11.15
N PHE A 76 0.90 5.92 -11.66
CA PHE A 76 2.16 6.07 -10.93
C PHE A 76 2.38 7.49 -10.36
N LYS A 77 1.77 8.51 -10.95
CA LYS A 77 1.82 9.90 -10.45
C LYS A 77 1.14 10.02 -9.08
N ASN A 78 0.02 9.32 -8.88
CA ASN A 78 -0.74 9.30 -7.63
C ASN A 78 -0.02 8.50 -6.55
N LEU A 79 0.76 7.49 -6.97
CA LEU A 79 1.59 6.65 -6.12
C LEU A 79 2.94 7.28 -5.74
N GLY A 80 3.17 8.56 -6.08
CA GLY A 80 4.38 9.29 -5.72
C GLY A 80 5.56 9.11 -6.69
N PHE A 81 5.34 8.57 -7.89
CA PHE A 81 6.34 8.46 -8.97
C PHE A 81 6.18 9.58 -10.01
N ALA A 82 5.87 10.80 -9.56
CA ALA A 82 5.94 11.95 -10.45
C ALA A 82 7.39 12.14 -10.91
N GLU A 83 7.60 12.11 -12.23
CA GLU A 83 8.85 12.53 -12.84
C GLU A 83 9.05 14.03 -12.64
N PRO A 84 10.30 14.49 -12.42
CA PRO A 84 10.59 15.92 -12.45
C PRO A 84 10.25 16.44 -13.85
N LYS A 85 9.18 17.24 -13.93
CA LYS A 85 8.62 17.80 -15.17
C LYS A 85 9.70 18.43 -16.04
N SER A 86 10.15 17.73 -17.07
CA SER A 86 10.52 18.39 -18.33
C SER A 86 9.21 18.86 -18.97
N LYS A 87 9.08 20.16 -19.19
CA LYS A 87 7.86 20.81 -19.67
C LYS A 87 7.50 20.30 -21.07
N THR A 88 6.41 19.55 -21.23
CA THR A 88 5.51 19.62 -22.40
C THR A 88 4.08 19.18 -22.03
N PRO A 89 3.01 19.87 -22.52
CA PRO A 89 1.63 19.56 -22.16
C PRO A 89 0.87 18.90 -23.32
N ILE A 90 0.41 17.64 -23.19
CA ILE A 90 -0.65 17.03 -24.03
C ILE A 90 -1.35 15.92 -23.20
N THR A 91 -2.43 16.17 -22.45
CA THR A 91 -3.87 16.00 -22.80
C THR A 91 -4.23 14.88 -23.77
N ALA A 92 -4.86 13.81 -23.26
CA ALA A 92 -6.15 13.23 -23.71
C ALA A 92 -6.29 11.77 -23.23
N LYS A 93 -7.44 11.21 -22.82
CA LYS A 93 -8.84 11.63 -22.54
C LYS A 93 -9.52 10.38 -21.93
N GLU A 94 -10.13 10.47 -20.73
CA GLU A 94 -11.60 10.48 -20.45
C GLU A 94 -12.22 9.09 -20.17
N PRO A 95 -13.43 8.98 -19.55
CA PRO A 95 -14.02 9.76 -18.44
C PRO A 95 -14.63 8.86 -17.33
N GLU A 96 -14.97 9.46 -16.19
CA GLU A 96 -15.80 8.85 -15.15
C GLU A 96 -17.20 8.48 -15.64
N LYS A 97 -17.65 7.25 -15.36
CA LYS A 97 -19.04 6.97 -14.95
C LYS A 97 -19.17 5.58 -14.32
N GLY A 98 -19.48 5.51 -13.03
CA GLY A 98 -19.65 4.23 -12.31
C GLY A 98 -20.43 4.35 -11.01
N VAL A 99 -21.65 4.88 -11.10
CA VAL A 99 -22.82 4.68 -10.22
C VAL A 99 -22.58 4.70 -8.70
N LYS A 100 -23.01 5.82 -8.09
CA LYS A 100 -23.48 5.87 -6.70
C LYS A 100 -24.72 4.97 -6.57
N GLY A 101 -24.55 3.74 -6.11
CA GLY A 101 -25.62 2.83 -5.67
C GLY A 101 -25.18 2.22 -4.35
N GLU A 102 -25.61 2.82 -3.25
CA GLU A 102 -26.71 2.31 -2.42
C GLU A 102 -26.19 1.26 -1.42
N LEU A 103 -26.19 1.68 -0.14
CA LEU A 103 -26.04 0.80 1.00
C LEU A 103 -27.18 -0.23 0.94
N GLN A 104 -26.87 -1.48 0.60
CA GLN A 104 -27.71 -2.63 0.89
C GLN A 104 -26.91 -3.61 1.75
N TRP A 105 -27.19 -3.52 3.06
CA TRP A 105 -26.97 -4.46 4.18
C TRP A 105 -25.59 -5.10 4.36
#